data_AF-B9T0J9-F1
#
_entry.id   AF-B9T0J9-F1
#
_cell.length_a   1.000
_cell.length_b   1.000
_cell.length_c   1.000
_cell.angle_alpha   90.00
_cell.angle_beta   90.00
_cell.angle_gamma   90.00
#
_symmetry.space_group_name_H-M   'P 1'
#
loop_
_entity.id
_entity.type
_entity.pdbx_description
1 polymer ?
#
loop_
_entity_poly.entity_id
_entity_poly.type
_entity_poly.pdbx_seq_one_letter_code
_entity_poly.pdbx_strand_id
1 'polypeptide(L)' 'MAEPADFVHVYDVKSGYEREQEIDFFGEISGVSFSPDIEALFIGVWDRTYGSLLEYGLRQNYSYLDSFF' A
#
# COMPACT_ATOMS: atom_id res chain seq x y z
N MET A 1 -7.99 -5.10 -3.44
CA MET A 1 -8.24 -6.55 -3.21
C MET A 1 -6.87 -7.17 -3.03
N ALA A 2 -6.64 -7.96 -1.99
CA ALA A 2 -5.37 -8.64 -1.78
C ALA A 2 -5.59 -10.11 -2.12
N GLU A 3 -4.77 -10.67 -3.00
CA GLU A 3 -4.76 -12.11 -3.24
C GLU A 3 -4.10 -12.82 -2.03
N PRO A 4 -4.28 -14.13 -1.84
CA PRO A 4 -3.66 -14.85 -0.72
C PRO A 4 -2.12 -14.80 -0.73
N ALA A 5 -1.54 -14.56 -1.91
CA ALA A 5 -0.11 -14.47 -2.13
C ALA A 5 0.18 -13.34 -3.14
N ASP A 6 1.34 -12.72 -2.96
CA ASP A 6 2.09 -11.90 -3.93
C ASP A 6 1.53 -10.52 -4.33
N PHE A 7 0.20 -10.32 -4.37
CA PHE A 7 -0.40 -9.07 -4.85
C PHE A 7 -1.31 -8.36 -3.85
N VAL A 8 -1.05 -7.07 -3.66
CA VAL A 8 -1.98 -6.14 -2.99
C VAL A 8 -2.35 -5.00 -3.93
N HIS A 9 -3.64 -4.93 -4.28
CA HIS A 9 -4.19 -3.84 -5.08
C HIS A 9 -4.86 -2.79 -4.18
N VAL A 10 -4.37 -1.55 -4.29
CA VAL A 10 -4.91 -0.37 -3.61
C VAL A 10 -5.65 0.48 -4.63
N TYR A 11 -6.92 0.79 -4.36
CA TYR A 11 -7.75 1.61 -5.25
C TYR A 11 -8.16 2.91 -4.57
N ASP A 12 -8.10 4.00 -5.33
CA ASP A 12 -8.60 5.30 -4.88
C ASP A 12 -10.12 5.41 -5.10
N VAL A 13 -10.87 5.35 -4.00
CA VAL A 13 -12.34 5.44 -4.03
C VAL A 13 -12.83 6.84 -4.41
N LYS A 14 -12.09 7.90 -4.05
CA LYS A 14 -12.49 9.29 -4.34
C LYS A 14 -12.37 9.63 -5.82
N SER A 15 -11.45 8.98 -6.51
CA SER A 15 -11.21 9.10 -7.95
C SER A 15 -12.14 8.20 -8.77
N GLY A 16 -13.12 7.55 -8.13
CA GLY A 16 -14.04 6.64 -8.82
C GLY A 16 -13.39 5.32 -9.23
N TYR A 17 -12.40 4.83 -8.48
CA TYR A 17 -11.63 3.62 -8.79
C TYR A 17 -10.77 3.71 -10.06
N GLU A 18 -10.56 4.90 -10.61
CA GLU A 18 -9.70 5.10 -11.80
C GLU A 18 -8.21 4.96 -11.51
N ARG A 19 -7.82 5.11 -10.24
CA ARG A 19 -6.43 4.99 -9.80
C ARG A 19 -6.23 3.70 -9.03
N GLU A 20 -5.32 2.90 -9.53
CA GLU A 20 -4.87 1.65 -8.94
C GLU A 20 -3.37 1.71 -8.68
N GLN A 21 -2.96 1.20 -7.53
CA GLN A 21 -1.58 0.91 -7.21
C GLN A 21 -1.46 -0.58 -6.91
N GLU A 22 -0.67 -1.26 -7.72
CA GLU A 22 -0.29 -2.65 -7.53
C GLU A 22 1.02 -2.71 -6.76
N ILE A 23 1.02 -3.48 -5.68
CA ILE A 23 2.21 -3.79 -4.89
C ILE A 23 2.49 -5.27 -5.05
N ASP A 24 3.58 -5.58 -5.74
CA ASP A 24 4.12 -6.93 -5.95
C ASP A 24 5.23 -7.20 -4.93
N PHE A 25 5.05 -8.22 -4.09
CA PHE A 25 6.05 -8.67 -3.13
C PHE A 25 5.96 -10.17 -2.91
N PHE A 26 7.10 -10.84 -2.70
CA PHE A 26 7.11 -12.28 -2.43
C PHE A 26 6.73 -12.60 -0.98
N GLY A 27 5.72 -13.47 -0.79
CA GLY A 27 5.37 -14.07 0.51
C GLY A 27 3.87 -14.12 0.79
N GLU A 28 3.46 -14.94 1.78
CA GLU A 28 2.04 -15.05 2.15
C GLU A 28 1.59 -13.80 2.94
N ILE A 29 0.42 -13.28 2.59
CA ILE A 29 -0.13 -12.08 3.23
C ILE A 29 -0.88 -12.50 4.49
N SER A 30 -0.32 -12.16 5.65
CA SER A 30 -0.97 -12.40 6.94
C SER A 30 -2.03 -11.35 7.28
N GLY A 31 -1.90 -10.14 6.73
CA GLY A 31 -2.86 -9.06 6.93
C GLY A 31 -2.44 -7.74 6.29
N VAL A 32 -3.43 -6.88 6.09
CA VAL A 32 -3.26 -5.50 5.58
C VAL A 32 -4.04 -4.54 6.47
N SER A 33 -3.45 -3.39 6.81
CA SER A 33 -4.15 -2.34 7.57
C SER A 33 -3.68 -0.96 7.15
N PHE A 34 -4.63 -0.05 6.95
CA PHE A 34 -4.32 1.37 6.83
C PHE A 34 -4.10 1.98 8.21
N SER A 35 -3.29 3.02 8.26
CA SER A 35 -3.24 3.92 9.41
C SER A 35 -4.55 4.70 9.54
N PRO A 36 -4.94 5.13 10.76
CA PRO A 36 -6.20 5.86 10.98
C PRO A 36 -6.31 7.18 10.19
N ASP A 37 -5.16 7.78 9.86
CA ASP A 37 -5.00 9.00 9.07
C ASP A 37 -4.91 8.74 7.55
N ILE A 38 -4.90 7.47 7.12
CA ILE A 38 -4.77 7.07 5.71
C ILE A 38 -3.45 7.61 5.12
N GLU A 39 -2.41 7.81 5.93
CA GLU A 39 -1.09 8.25 5.44
C GLU A 39 -0.14 7.07 5.23
N ALA A 40 -0.44 5.90 5.79
CA ALA A 40 0.38 4.71 5.65
C ALA A 40 -0.48 3.45 5.45
N LEU A 41 0.06 2.51 4.67
CA LEU A 41 -0.45 1.16 4.51
C LEU A 41 0.57 0.17 5.08
N PHE A 42 0.12 -0.66 6.01
CA PHE A 42 0.92 -1.73 6.61
C PHE A 42 0.51 -3.07 6.01
N ILE A 43 1.51 -3.84 5.58
CA ILE A 43 1.33 -5.19 5.02
C ILE A 43 2.19 -6.14 5.85
N GLY A 44 1.53 -7.07 6.53
CA GLY A 44 2.19 -8.15 7.26
C GLY A 44 2.46 -9.32 6.34
N VAL A 45 3.73 -9.61 6.10
CA VAL A 45 4.17 -10.77 5.32
C VAL A 45 4.61 -11.87 6.27
N TRP A 46 4.00 -13.04 6.13
CA TRP A 46 4.40 -14.23 6.86
C TRP A 46 5.05 -15.21 5.89
N ASP A 47 6.37 -15.36 5.98
CA ASP A 47 7.06 -16.50 5.38
C ASP A 47 7.53 -17.45 6.50
N ARG A 48 7.54 -18.76 6.19
CA ARG A 48 7.95 -19.81 7.13
C ARG A 48 9.37 -19.61 7.69
N THR A 49 10.19 -18.82 7.01
CA THR A 49 11.58 -18.53 7.37
C THR A 49 11.76 -17.09 7.87
N TYR A 50 11.00 -16.13 7.33
CA TYR A 50 11.13 -14.71 7.67
C TYR A 50 9.77 -13.99 7.65
N GLY A 51 9.22 -13.69 8.84
CA GLY A 51 8.12 -12.73 8.94
C GLY A 51 8.65 -11.30 8.77
N SER A 52 8.00 -10.49 7.93
CA SER A 52 8.35 -9.08 7.75
C SER A 52 7.09 -8.19 7.76
N LEU A 53 7.26 -6.94 8.16
CA LEU A 53 6.21 -5.93 8.14
C LEU A 53 6.65 -4.83 7.17
N LEU A 54 5.90 -4.63 6.11
CA LEU A 54 6.15 -3.60 5.11
C LEU A 54 5.25 -2.40 5.41
N GLU A 55 5.86 -1.21 5.46
CA GLU A 55 5.16 0.06 5.60
C GLU A 55 5.29 0.85 4.29
N TYR A 56 4.15 1.22 3.72
CA TYR A 56 4.05 2.06 2.54
C TYR A 56 3.45 3.41 2.93
N GLY A 57 4.25 4.47 2.87
CA GLY A 57 3.76 5.84 3.03
C GLY A 57 3.03 6.30 1.78
N LEU A 58 1.84 6.89 1.96
CA LEU A 58 1.13 7.58 0.89
C LEU A 58 1.93 8.81 0.49
N ARG A 59 2.37 8.83 -0.77
CA ARG A 59 3.07 9.99 -1.31
C ARG A 59 2.06 11.09 -1.55
N GLN A 60 1.90 11.97 -0.57
CA GLN A 60 1.18 13.24 -0.71
C GLN A 60 1.85 14.00 -1.86
N ASN A 61 1.18 14.10 -3.01
CA ASN A 61 1.61 15.01 -4.08
C ASN A 61 1.39 16.42 -3.57
N TYR A 62 2.40 16.98 -2.90
CA TYR A 62 2.47 18.41 -2.60
C TYR A 62 2.76 19.17 -3.89
N SER A 63 1.84 19.10 -4.86
CA SER A 63 1.93 19.83 -6.13
C SER A 63 2.06 21.34 -5.94
N TYR A 64 1.68 21.85 -4.76
CA TYR A 64 1.92 23.24 -4.37
C TYR A 64 3.41 23.56 -4.13
N LEU A 65 4.22 22.59 -3.70
CA LEU A 65 5.67 22.77 -3.51
C LEU A 65 6.43 22.70 -4.83
N ASP A 66 5.95 21.91 -5.79
CA ASP A 66 6.49 21.88 -7.16
C ASP A 66 6.19 23.17 -7.96
N SER A 67 5.31 24.04 -7.46
CA SER A 67 4.98 25.33 -8.08
C SER A 67 5.98 26.46 -7.74
N PHE A 68 7.03 26.17 -6.97
CA PHE A 68 8.05 27.14 -6.54
C PHE A 68 9.37 27.10 -7.34
N PHE A 69 9.41 26.38 -8.47
CA PHE A 69 10.57 26.37 -9.38
C PHE A 69 10.21 26.77 -10.81
#